data_AF-A0A2V9VMY0-F1
#
_entry.id   AF-A0A2V9VMY0-F1
#
_cell.length_a   1.000
_cell.length_b   1.000
_cell.length_c   1.000
_cell.angle_alpha   90.00
_cell.angle_beta   90.00
_cell.angle_gamma   90.00
#
_symmetry.space_group_name_H-M   'P 1'
#
loop_
_entity.id
_entity.type
_entity.pdbx_description
1 polymer ?
#
loop_
_entity_poly.entity_id
_entity_poly.type
_entity_poly.pdbx_seq_one_letter_code
_entity_poly.pdbx_strand_id
1 'polypeptide(L)' 'MSCKSCQSKNTRTFDANIGIHFPGLAGLDKPLVLVSPKIKVCLECAVAEFAIPESELRRLKEGENAAA' A
#
# COMPACT_ATOMS: atom_id res chain seq x y z
N MET A 1 -15.38 5.25 11.29
CA MET A 1 -14.19 4.46 11.67
C MET A 1 -13.14 5.39 12.24
N SER A 2 -12.51 5.03 13.35
CA SER A 2 -11.37 5.77 13.90
C SER A 2 -10.06 5.32 13.28
N CYS A 3 -9.06 6.20 13.30
CA CYS A 3 -7.67 5.84 13.02
C CYS A 3 -7.23 4.72 13.99
N LYS A 4 -6.64 3.64 13.47
CA LYS A 4 -6.16 2.53 14.30
C LYS A 4 -4.94 2.91 15.16
N SER A 5 -4.20 3.95 14.76
CA SER A 5 -3.00 4.40 15.47
C SER A 5 -3.31 5.32 16.65
N CYS A 6 -4.12 6.37 16.44
CA CYS A 6 -4.38 7.38 17.48
C CYS A 6 -5.85 7.45 17.94
N GLN A 7 -6.71 6.56 17.44
CA GLN A 7 -8.15 6.50 17.74
C GLN A 7 -8.96 7.75 17.31
N SER A 8 -8.33 8.77 16.73
CA SER A 8 -9.01 9.94 16.20
C SER A 8 -10.03 9.56 15.13
N LYS A 9 -11.18 10.25 15.13
CA LYS A 9 -12.21 10.13 14.09
C LYS A 9 -11.93 11.01 12.88
N ASN A 10 -10.88 11.85 12.93
CA ASN A 10 -10.50 12.75 11.86
C ASN A 10 -9.74 11.99 10.75
N THR A 11 -10.47 11.20 9.97
CA THR A 11 -9.94 10.44 8.83
C THR A 11 -10.63 10.87 7.54
N ARG A 12 -9.87 10.95 6.44
CA ARG A 12 -10.38 11.25 5.10
C ARG A 12 -9.89 10.22 4.09
N THR A 13 -10.67 10.03 3.03
CA THR A 13 -10.34 9.10 1.94
C THR A 13 -10.00 9.88 0.68
N PHE A 14 -8.95 9.48 -0.02
CA PHE A 14 -8.49 10.07 -1.28
C PHE A 14 -8.27 8.98 -2.33
N ASP A 15 -8.44 9.32 -3.61
CA ASP A 15 -8.00 8.45 -4.71
C ASP A 15 -6.50 8.63 -4.93
N ALA A 16 -5.78 7.53 -5.13
CA ALA A 16 -4.33 7.55 -5.30
C ALA A 16 -3.88 6.55 -6.37
N ASN A 17 -2.70 6.83 -6.94
CA ASN A 17 -1.92 5.88 -7.73
C ASN A 17 -0.61 5.63 -6.99
N ILE A 18 -0.33 4.38 -6.64
CA ILE A 18 0.84 3.99 -5.85
C ILE A 18 1.62 2.92 -6.59
N GLY A 19 2.91 3.20 -6.82
CA GLY A 19 3.88 2.21 -7.28
C GLY A 19 4.55 1.53 -6.09
N ILE A 20 4.51 0.20 -6.05
CA ILE A 20 5.13 -0.62 -4.99
C ILE A 20 6.34 -1.33 -5.58
N HIS A 21 7.53 -0.95 -5.10
CA HIS A 21 8.78 -1.64 -5.40
C HIS A 21 8.99 -2.81 -4.43
N PHE A 22 9.65 -3.85 -4.92
CA PHE A 22 10.10 -4.94 -4.06
C PHE A 22 11.31 -4.49 -3.21
N PRO A 23 11.48 -5.01 -1.98
CA PRO A 23 12.59 -4.63 -1.12
C PRO A 23 13.97 -5.01 -1.70
N GLY A 24 15.00 -4.24 -1.33
CA GLY A 24 16.40 -4.52 -1.66
C GLY A 24 16.80 -4.20 -3.11
N LEU A 25 18.09 -4.34 -3.42
CA LEU A 25 18.63 -4.05 -4.75
C LEU A 25 18.06 -5.00 -5.81
N ALA A 26 17.92 -6.29 -5.50
CA ALA A 26 17.30 -7.28 -6.38
C ALA A 26 15.81 -6.98 -6.67
N GLY A 27 15.16 -6.17 -5.83
CA GLY A 27 13.80 -5.71 -6.06
C GLY A 27 13.67 -4.65 -7.16
N LEU A 28 14.78 -4.00 -7.55
CA LEU A 28 14.79 -3.00 -8.61
C LEU A 28 14.64 -3.60 -10.01
N ASP A 29 15.09 -4.85 -10.19
CA ASP A 29 14.95 -5.58 -11.46
C ASP A 29 13.55 -6.20 -11.63
N LYS A 30 12.74 -6.21 -10.57
CA LYS A 30 11.38 -6.76 -10.60
C LYS A 30 10.39 -5.74 -11.15
N PRO A 31 9.37 -6.16 -11.91
CA PRO A 31 8.32 -5.26 -12.38
C PRO A 31 7.61 -4.56 -11.23
N LEU A 32 7.53 -3.24 -11.30
CA LEU A 32 6.74 -2.41 -10.39
C LEU A 32 5.29 -2.90 -10.32
N VAL A 33 4.73 -3.01 -9.11
CA VAL A 33 3.29 -3.25 -8.94
C VAL A 33 2.60 -1.91 -8.76
N LEU A 34 1.83 -1.49 -9.77
CA LEU A 34 1.02 -0.28 -9.73
C LEU A 34 -0.38 -0.62 -9.21
N VAL A 35 -0.86 0.14 -8.23
CA VAL A 35 -2.23 0.04 -7.70
C VAL A 35 -2.90 1.41 -7.76
N SER A 36 -4.23 1.42 -7.98
CA SER A 36 -5.07 2.62 -7.91
C SER A 36 -6.09 2.55 -6.77
N PRO A 37 -5.65 2.58 -5.49
CA PRO A 37 -6.53 2.40 -4.36
C PRO A 37 -7.18 3.71 -3.91
N LYS A 38 -8.19 3.56 -3.04
CA LYS A 38 -8.59 4.62 -2.12
C LYS A 38 -7.71 4.55 -0.87
N ILE A 39 -6.98 5.62 -0.58
CA ILE A 39 -6.17 5.76 0.64
C ILE A 39 -6.98 6.42 1.74
N LYS A 40 -6.94 5.87 2.96
CA LYS A 40 -7.50 6.51 4.15
C LYS A 40 -6.38 7.14 4.95
N VAL A 41 -6.44 8.46 5.13
CA VAL A 41 -5.44 9.25 5.86
C VAL A 41 -6.06 9.79 7.14
N CYS A 42 -5.38 9.61 8.27
CA CYS A 42 -5.72 10.32 9.50
C CYS A 42 -5.08 11.70 9.47
N LEU A 43 -5.91 12.75 9.56
CA LEU A 43 -5.44 14.14 9.53
C LEU A 43 -4.87 14.62 10.88
N GLU A 44 -4.87 13.75 11.89
CA GLU A 44 -4.32 14.05 13.22
C GLU A 44 -2.90 13.50 13.40
N CYS A 45 -2.67 12.25 12.98
CA CYS A 45 -1.40 11.55 13.19
C CYS A 45 -0.68 11.15 11.90
N ALA A 46 -1.19 11.59 10.74
CA ALA A 46 -0.64 11.35 9.41
C ALA A 46 -0.56 9.87 8.96
N VAL A 47 -1.08 8.91 9.74
CA VAL A 47 -1.14 7.51 9.31
C VAL A 47 -2.07 7.35 8.11
N ALA A 48 -1.55 6.72 7.06
CA ALA A 48 -2.29 6.34 5.87
C ALA A 48 -2.37 4.81 5.74
N GLU A 49 -3.56 4.30 5.43
CA GLU A 49 -3.78 2.87 5.16
C GLU A 49 -4.61 2.70 3.88
N PHE A 50 -4.34 1.63 3.13
CA PHE A 50 -5.09 1.26 1.95
C PHE A 50 -5.11 -0.25 1.78
N ALA A 51 -6.13 -0.76 1.10
CA ALA A 51 -6.21 -2.16 0.73
C ALA A 51 -5.59 -2.38 -0.65
N ILE A 52 -4.84 -3.47 -0.80
CA ILE A 52 -4.33 -3.92 -2.09
C ILE A 52 -5.40 -4.80 -2.74
N PRO A 53 -5.81 -4.54 -4.00
CA PRO A 53 -6.72 -5.44 -4.71
C PRO A 53 -6.08 -6.82 -4.88
N GLU A 54 -6.91 -7.87 -4.96
CA GLU A 54 -6.43 -9.25 -4.93
C GLU A 54 -5.45 -9.59 -6.07
N SER A 55 -5.67 -9.02 -7.25
CA SER A 55 -4.79 -9.15 -8.42
C SER A 55 -3.37 -8.67 -8.14
N GLU A 56 -3.22 -7.47 -7.59
CA GLU A 56 -1.92 -6.88 -7.27
C GLU A 56 -1.31 -7.53 -6.03
N LEU A 57 -2.14 -7.97 -5.07
CA LEU A 57 -1.67 -8.74 -3.92
C LEU A 57 -1.06 -10.08 -4.38
N ARG A 58 -1.68 -10.76 -5.36
CA ARG A 58 -1.12 -11.97 -5.96
C ARG A 58 0.23 -11.69 -6.63
N ARG A 59 0.34 -10.61 -7.41
CA ARG A 59 1.61 -10.18 -8.04
C ARG A 59 2.70 -9.90 -7.01
N LEU A 60 2.36 -9.27 -5.88
CA LEU A 60 3.31 -9.03 -4.78
C LEU A 60 3.78 -10.36 -4.16
N LYS A 61 2.88 -11.33 -3.95
CA LYS A 61 3.25 -12.65 -3.43
C LYS A 61 4.14 -13.44 -4.40
N GLU A 62 3.81 -13.44 -5.69
CA GLU A 62 4.59 -14.12 -6.73
C GLU A 62 5.98 -13.51 -6.88
N GLY A 63 6.07 -12.18 -6.89
CA GLY A 63 7.34 -11.46 -7.00
C GLY A 63 8.25 -11.69 -5.79
N GLU A 64 7.71 -11.84 -4.58
CA GLU A 64 8.51 -12.18 -3.39
C GLU A 64 9.16 -13.56 -3.53
N ASN A 65 8.39 -14.57 -3.96
CA ASN A 65 8.85 -15.95 -4.09
C ASN A 65 9.96 -16.13 -5.14
N ALA A 66 10.07 -15.22 -6.12
CA ALA A 66 11.12 -15.29 -7.15
C ALA A 66 12.51 -14.82 -6.65
N ALA A 67 12.63 -14.27 -5.43
CA ALA A 67 13.92 -13.90 -4.84
C ALA A 67 14.43 -14.86 -3.75
N ALA A 68 13.71 -15.95 -3.49
CA ALA A 68 14.14 -17.04 -2.62
C ALA A 68 14.78 -18.17 -3.44
#